data_AF-A0A2P1UE44-F1
#
_entry.id   AF-A0A2P1UE44-F1
#
_cell.length_a   1.000
_cell.length_b   1.000
_cell.length_c   1.000
_cell.angle_alpha   90.00
_cell.angle_beta   90.00
_cell.angle_gamma   90.00
#
_symmetry.space_group_name_H-M   'P 1'
#
loop_
_entity.id
_entity.type
_entity.pdbx_description
1 polymer ?
#
loop_
_entity_poly.entity_id
_entity_poly.type
_entity_poly.pdbx_seq_one_letter_code
_entity_poly.pdbx_strand_id
1 'polypeptide(L)'
;MRIAVILAEEENPRPGVNPISWLLLTSLDISSFESAITCVRWYSYRWLIERYHFVLKSGCGLEKLQLETGRRIEMALATYSIRPLAKVLSRSLYSNIFEDYQLLINN
;
A
#
# COMPACT_ATOMS: atom_id res chain seq x y z
N MET A 1 -23.07 -15.55 3.93
CA MET A 1 -21.65 -15.19 3.77
C MET A 1 -21.10 -14.91 5.17
N ARG A 2 -20.04 -15.61 5.60
CA ARG A 2 -19.39 -15.35 6.91
C ARG A 2 -18.33 -14.26 6.71
N ILE A 3 -18.23 -13.35 7.67
CA ILE A 3 -17.23 -12.28 7.68
C ILE A 3 -16.52 -12.36 9.03
N ALA A 4 -15.19 -12.31 9.00
CA ALA A 4 -14.36 -12.19 10.18
C ALA A 4 -13.95 -10.73 10.38
N VAL A 5 -13.82 -10.34 11.66
CA VAL A 5 -13.43 -8.99 12.06
C VAL A 5 -12.16 -9.10 12.89
N ILE A 6 -11.15 -8.32 12.54
CA ILE A 6 -9.88 -8.23 13.27
C ILE A 6 -9.73 -6.79 13.76
N LEU A 7 -9.51 -6.60 15.04
CA LEU A 7 -9.06 -5.33 15.62
C LEU A 7 -7.56 -5.44 15.90
N ALA A 8 -6.77 -4.54 15.32
CA ALA A 8 -5.33 -4.44 15.54
C ALA A 8 -5.02 -3.04 16.08
N GLU A 9 -4.46 -2.96 17.28
CA GLU A 9 -4.15 -1.72 17.97
C GLU A 9 -2.67 -1.67 18.34
N GLU A 10 -2.07 -0.50 18.24
CA GLU A 10 -0.70 -0.26 18.65
C GLU A 10 -0.58 -0.22 20.18
N GLU A 11 0.17 -1.16 20.76
CA GLU A 11 0.29 -1.27 22.22
C GLU A 11 1.10 -0.12 22.85
N ASN A 12 2.15 0.38 22.18
CA ASN A 12 3.08 1.37 22.72
C ASN A 12 3.27 2.55 21.75
N PRO A 13 2.26 3.42 21.57
CA PRO A 13 2.37 4.56 20.68
C PRO A 13 3.36 5.60 21.21
N ARG A 14 4.05 6.28 20.29
CA ARG A 14 4.95 7.38 20.65
C ARG A 14 4.17 8.58 21.21
N PRO A 15 4.68 9.28 22.24
CA PRO A 15 4.04 10.47 22.77
C PRO A 15 3.81 11.52 21.69
N GLY A 16 2.60 12.05 21.59
CA GLY A 16 2.23 13.08 20.62
C GLY A 16 1.87 12.59 19.22
N VAL A 17 1.86 11.28 18.98
CA VAL A 17 1.39 10.67 17.72
C VAL A 17 0.09 9.92 17.97
N ASN A 18 -0.87 10.02 17.05
CA ASN A 18 -2.10 9.23 17.13
C ASN A 18 -1.77 7.73 16.96
N PRO A 19 -2.21 6.85 17.87
CA PRO A 19 -1.93 5.42 17.77
C PRO A 19 -2.57 4.82 16.53
N ILE A 20 -1.91 3.82 15.95
CA ILE A 20 -2.50 3.04 14.87
C ILE A 20 -3.58 2.12 15.45
N SER A 21 -4.80 2.23 14.92
CA SER A 21 -5.91 1.31 15.19
C SER A 21 -6.59 0.93 13.89
N TRP A 22 -6.61 -0.37 13.57
CA TRP A 22 -7.18 -0.92 12.36
C TRP A 22 -8.30 -1.91 12.69
N LEU A 23 -9.49 -1.64 12.16
CA LEU A 23 -10.61 -2.58 12.13
C LEU A 23 -10.71 -3.20 10.72
N LEU A 24 -10.29 -4.45 10.58
CA LEU A 24 -10.23 -5.16 9.31
C LEU A 24 -11.41 -6.12 9.18
N LEU A 25 -12.14 -6.00 8.09
CA LEU A 25 -13.20 -6.92 7.69
C LEU A 25 -12.66 -7.84 6.59
N THR A 26 -12.76 -9.14 6.79
CA THR A 26 -12.27 -10.12 5.80
C THR A 26 -13.24 -11.26 5.60
N SER A 27 -13.32 -11.77 4.37
CA SER A 27 -14.03 -13.00 4.03
C SER A 27 -13.16 -14.24 4.23
N LEU A 28 -11.88 -14.06 4.59
CA LEU A 28 -10.96 -15.15 4.91
C LEU A 28 -11.38 -15.80 6.23
N ASP A 29 -11.23 -17.12 6.29
CA ASP A 29 -11.47 -17.84 7.53
C ASP A 29 -10.30 -17.64 8.49
N ILE A 30 -10.60 -17.22 9.71
CA ILE A 30 -9.59 -16.95 10.75
C ILE A 30 -9.80 -17.96 11.85
N SER A 31 -9.00 -19.02 11.82
CA SER A 31 -9.07 -20.12 12.78
C SER A 31 -8.01 -20.03 13.89
N SER A 32 -7.04 -19.11 13.77
CA SER A 32 -5.94 -18.96 14.73
C SER A 32 -5.43 -17.53 14.82
N PHE A 33 -4.68 -17.24 15.89
CA PHE A 33 -4.00 -15.96 16.07
C PHE A 33 -2.98 -15.68 14.95
N GLU A 34 -2.24 -16.70 14.51
CA GLU A 34 -1.30 -16.60 13.37
C GLU A 34 -2.01 -16.22 12.06
N SER A 35 -3.22 -16.75 11.84
CA SER A 35 -4.06 -16.36 10.70
C SER A 35 -4.45 -14.88 10.76
N ALA A 36 -4.77 -14.37 11.96
CA ALA A 36 -5.07 -12.96 12.17
C ALA A 36 -3.83 -12.07 11.94
N ILE A 37 -2.66 -12.44 12.47
CA ILE A 37 -1.39 -11.74 12.22
C ILE A 37 -1.09 -11.69 10.73
N THR A 38 -1.29 -12.80 10.01
CA THR A 38 -1.07 -12.86 8.56
C THR A 38 -1.99 -11.89 7.82
N CYS A 39 -3.26 -11.79 8.20
CA CYS A 39 -4.19 -10.82 7.62
C CYS A 39 -3.76 -9.37 7.88
N VAL A 40 -3.33 -9.05 9.10
CA VAL A 40 -2.81 -7.71 9.45
C VAL A 40 -1.54 -7.41 8.65
N ARG A 41 -0.64 -8.38 8.51
CA ARG A 41 0.55 -8.27 7.66
C ARG A 41 0.16 -8.04 6.20
N TRP A 42 -0.82 -8.76 5.68
CA TRP A 42 -1.31 -8.52 4.32
C TRP A 42 -1.87 -7.12 4.12
N TYR A 43 -2.67 -6.66 5.08
CA TYR A 43 -3.20 -5.30 5.07
C TYR A 43 -2.08 -4.25 5.16
N SER A 44 -0.99 -4.55 5.86
CA SER A 44 0.18 -3.65 5.93
C SER A 44 0.82 -3.39 4.56
N TYR A 45 0.61 -4.22 3.54
CA TYR A 45 1.10 -3.95 2.17
C TYR A 45 0.20 -2.99 1.38
N ARG A 46 -0.97 -2.58 1.91
CA ARG A 46 -1.95 -1.74 1.20
C ARG A 46 -1.31 -0.47 0.62
N TRP A 47 -0.34 0.13 1.31
CA TRP A 47 0.32 1.36 0.85
C TRP A 47 1.16 1.19 -0.42
N LEU A 48 1.53 -0.04 -0.80
CA LEU A 48 2.31 -0.27 -2.03
C LEU A 48 1.59 0.26 -3.27
N ILE A 49 0.25 0.26 -3.28
CA ILE A 49 -0.54 0.84 -4.37
C ILE A 49 -0.42 2.36 -4.42
N GLU A 50 -0.34 3.03 -3.27
CA GLU A 50 -0.13 4.48 -3.19
C GLU A 50 1.26 4.83 -3.71
N ARG A 51 2.28 4.04 -3.35
CA ARG A 51 3.63 4.18 -3.90
C ARG A 51 3.67 3.94 -5.41
N TYR A 52 2.96 2.93 -5.89
CA TYR A 52 2.81 2.66 -7.33
C TYR A 52 2.23 3.89 -8.04
N HIS A 53 1.12 4.44 -7.53
CA HIS A 53 0.52 5.65 -8.09
C HIS A 53 1.45 6.87 -8.01
N PHE A 54 2.20 7.04 -6.92
CA PHE A 54 3.20 8.12 -6.82
C PHE A 54 4.27 8.00 -7.90
N VAL A 55 4.85 6.81 -8.10
CA VAL A 55 5.87 6.60 -9.13
C VAL A 55 5.27 6.74 -10.54
N LEU A 56 4.02 6.32 -10.76
CA LEU A 56 3.34 6.49 -12.03
C LEU A 56 3.10 7.98 -12.34
N LYS A 57 2.57 8.74 -11.38
CA LYS A 57 2.20 10.15 -11.56
C LYS A 57 3.42 11.07 -11.55
N SER A 58 4.18 11.06 -10.46
CA SER A 58 5.30 11.95 -10.22
C SER A 58 6.61 11.43 -10.80
N GLY A 59 6.90 10.14 -10.64
CA GLY A 59 8.16 9.53 -11.08
C GLY A 59 8.27 9.39 -12.61
N CYS A 60 7.23 8.87 -13.25
CA CYS A 60 7.16 8.73 -14.71
C CYS A 60 6.58 9.98 -15.39
N GLY A 61 6.07 10.95 -14.62
CA GLY A 61 5.54 12.20 -15.14
C GLY A 61 4.28 12.02 -15.99
N LEU A 62 3.47 10.99 -15.73
CA LEU A 62 2.28 10.69 -16.55
C LEU A 62 1.34 11.89 -16.64
N GLU A 63 1.16 12.63 -15.55
CA GLU A 63 0.30 13.83 -15.49
C GLU A 63 0.86 15.01 -16.31
N LYS A 64 2.16 14.99 -16.65
CA LYS A 64 2.79 16.01 -17.52
C LYS A 64 2.53 15.80 -19.01
N LEU A 65 2.01 14.62 -19.41
CA LEU A 65 1.72 14.33 -20.81
C LEU A 65 0.50 15.10 -21.35
N GLN A 66 -0.34 15.66 -20.47
CA GLN A 66 -1.50 16.50 -20.81
C GLN A 66 -2.32 15.97 -22.00
N LEU A 67 -2.61 14.65 -21.98
CA LEU A 67 -3.27 13.98 -23.11
C LEU A 67 -4.76 14.32 -23.14
N GLU A 68 -5.21 14.88 -24.25
CA GLU A 68 -6.57 15.43 -24.40
C GLU A 68 -7.65 14.37 -24.67
N THR A 69 -7.28 13.14 -25.03
CA THR A 69 -8.23 12.08 -25.43
C THR A 69 -8.06 10.84 -24.57
N GLY A 70 -9.18 10.27 -24.10
CA GLY A 70 -9.20 9.05 -23.27
C GLY A 70 -8.38 7.89 -23.85
N ARG A 71 -8.45 7.66 -25.16
CA ARG A 71 -7.68 6.61 -25.83
C ARG A 71 -6.16 6.79 -25.72
N ARG A 72 -5.68 8.04 -25.73
CA ARG A 72 -4.24 8.34 -25.56
C ARG A 72 -3.83 8.11 -24.10
N ILE A 73 -4.70 8.42 -23.15
CA ILE A 73 -4.48 8.14 -21.72
C ILE A 73 -4.38 6.62 -21.49
N GLU A 74 -5.27 5.82 -22.08
CA GLU A 74 -5.22 4.35 -21.99
C GLU A 74 -3.92 3.78 -22.55
N MET A 75 -3.48 4.26 -23.72
CA MET A 75 -2.22 3.82 -24.32
C MET A 75 -1.00 4.22 -23.48
N ALA A 76 -1.02 5.44 -22.91
CA ALA A 76 0.03 5.89 -22.00
C ALA A 76 0.03 5.03 -20.73
N LEU A 77 -1.13 4.78 -20.11
CA LEU A 77 -1.22 3.87 -18.96
C LEU A 77 -0.64 2.50 -19.29
N ALA A 78 -1.02 1.87 -20.40
CA ALA A 78 -0.50 0.56 -20.79
C ALA A 78 1.04 0.55 -20.91
N THR A 79 1.63 1.62 -21.45
CA THR A 79 3.09 1.73 -21.66
C THR A 79 3.83 2.06 -20.37
N TYR A 80 3.32 3.01 -19.59
CA TYR A 80 4.01 3.53 -18.41
C TYR A 80 3.78 2.69 -17.15
N SER A 81 2.78 1.80 -17.12
CA SER A 81 2.45 0.97 -15.95
C SER A 81 3.57 -0.02 -15.54
N ILE A 82 4.47 -0.39 -16.46
CA ILE A 82 5.49 -1.41 -16.21
C ILE A 82 6.67 -0.92 -15.37
N ARG A 83 7.09 0.34 -15.52
CA ARG A 83 8.22 0.92 -14.78
C ARG A 83 7.94 1.07 -13.28
N PRO A 84 6.79 1.62 -12.86
CA PRO A 84 6.43 1.72 -11.45
C PRO A 84 6.37 0.36 -10.78
N LEU A 85 5.88 -0.67 -11.47
CA LEU A 85 5.80 -2.03 -10.95
C LEU A 85 7.19 -2.57 -10.59
N ALA A 86 8.15 -2.48 -11.50
CA ALA A 86 9.53 -2.91 -11.24
C ALA A 86 10.18 -2.13 -10.06
N LYS A 87 9.90 -0.82 -9.96
CA LYS A 87 10.38 0.03 -8.86
C LYS A 87 9.78 -0.34 -7.50
N VAL A 88 8.49 -0.67 -7.45
CA VAL A 88 7.80 -1.07 -6.22
C VAL A 88 8.26 -2.46 -5.78
N LEU A 89 8.38 -3.41 -6.71
CA LEU A 89 8.83 -4.78 -6.41
C LEU A 89 10.28 -4.82 -5.92
N SER A 90 11.19 -4.08 -6.57
CA SER A 90 12.59 -3.97 -6.13
C SER A 90 12.75 -3.28 -4.79
N ARG A 91 11.77 -2.54 -4.29
CA ARG A 91 11.79 -1.97 -2.93
C ARG A 91 11.19 -2.94 -1.91
N SER A 92 10.09 -3.60 -2.28
CA SER A 92 9.41 -4.60 -1.45
C SER A 92 10.26 -5.83 -1.14
N LEU A 93 11.24 -6.16 -2.00
CA LEU A 93 12.13 -7.31 -1.82
C LEU A 93 13.33 -7.03 -0.90
N TYR A 94 13.63 -5.76 -0.59
CA TYR A 94 14.89 -5.37 0.08
C TYR A 94 14.70 -4.56 1.38
N SER A 95 13.47 -4.30 1.82
CA SER A 95 13.20 -3.40 2.95
C SER A 95 12.15 -3.99 3.89
N ASN A 96 12.38 -3.88 5.21
CA ASN A 96 11.34 -4.10 6.21
C ASN A 96 10.30 -2.98 6.08
N ILE A 97 9.07 -3.35 5.75
CA ILE A 97 7.97 -2.40 5.48
C ILE A 97 7.69 -1.44 6.64
N PHE A 98 8.00 -1.85 7.87
CA PHE A 98 7.84 -1.03 9.06
C PHE A 98 8.79 0.19 9.06
N GLU A 99 10.01 0.05 8.55
CA GLU A 99 10.99 1.15 8.47
C GLU A 99 10.63 2.14 7.36
N ASP A 100 10.21 1.65 6.19
CA ASP A 100 9.80 2.49 5.06
C ASP A 100 8.55 3.33 5.40
N TYR A 101 7.63 2.82 6.23
CA TYR A 101 6.46 3.58 6.68
C TYR A 101 6.83 4.71 7.65
N GLN A 102 7.74 4.46 8.60
CA GLN A 102 8.24 5.50 9.51
C GLN A 102 9.03 6.61 8.79
N LEU A 103 9.77 6.29 7.74
CA LEU A 103 10.50 7.28 6.95
C LEU A 103 9.59 8.26 6.19
N LEU A 104 8.33 7.92 5.96
CA LEU A 104 7.37 8.75 5.23
C LEU A 104 6.45 9.57 6.13
N ILE A 105 6.19 9.11 7.35
CA ILE A 105 5.48 9.93 8.35
C ILE A 105 6.38 11.08 8.83
N ASN A 106 7.69 10.89 8.79
CA ASN A 106 8.69 11.83 9.29
C ASN A 106 9.28 12.77 8.20
N ASN A 107 8.69 12.85 7.01
CA ASN A 107 9.15 13.66 5.88
C ASN A 107 7.95 14.28 5.15
#